data_AF-A0A418KQG1-F1
#
_entry.id   AF-A0A418KQG1-F1
#
_cell.length_a   1.000
_cell.length_b   1.000
_cell.length_c   1.000
_cell.angle_alpha   90.00
_cell.angle_beta   90.00
_cell.angle_gamma   90.00
#
_symmetry.space_group_name_H-M   'P 1'
#
loop_
_entity.id
_entity.type
_entity.pdbx_description
1 polymer ?
#
loop_
_entity_poly.entity_id
_entity_poly.type
_entity_poly.pdbx_seq_one_letter_code
_entity_poly.pdbx_strand_id
1 'polypeptide(L)'
;AGGRGRAAAPPLDGQQALGVPVHGNVDPQTLELERATLRVAVQRPALAGPTFDDLAPEAFLSPAYRAVRETVAKAGGCATQAGGHDWVEALLAVAPDDAARHIVTQLAVEAMPVDENAVQRYVDSVVLRLHEVWVSRQLVALKAKLQRTDPSAQVEVYNRLFGELMALEKHRRDLRERGIGAAG
;
A
#
# COMPACT_ATOMS: atom_id res chain seq x y z
N ALA A 1 -37.44 -7.92 -11.21
CA ALA A 1 -36.82 -7.62 -9.91
C ALA A 1 -35.41 -7.09 -10.17
N GLY A 2 -35.26 -5.76 -10.19
CA GLY A 2 -34.00 -5.08 -10.51
C GLY A 2 -33.19 -4.76 -9.26
N GLY A 3 -31.92 -5.20 -9.23
CA GLY A 3 -30.99 -4.97 -8.16
C GLY A 3 -30.57 -3.50 -8.08
N ARG A 4 -30.65 -2.93 -6.86
CA ARG A 4 -30.07 -1.63 -6.55
C ARG A 4 -28.62 -1.84 -6.11
N GLY A 5 -27.70 -1.60 -7.04
CA GLY A 5 -26.29 -1.36 -6.71
C GLY A 5 -26.19 -0.11 -5.85
N ARG A 6 -25.67 -0.27 -4.63
CA ARG A 6 -25.41 0.83 -3.70
C ARG A 6 -24.15 1.55 -4.18
N ALA A 7 -24.31 2.61 -4.96
CA ALA A 7 -23.20 3.50 -5.28
C ALA A 7 -22.73 4.18 -3.97
N ALA A 8 -21.45 4.03 -3.63
CA ALA A 8 -20.85 4.75 -2.53
C ALA A 8 -20.82 6.25 -2.87
N ALA A 9 -21.44 7.07 -2.03
CA ALA A 9 -21.41 8.52 -2.17
C ALA A 9 -19.95 9.03 -2.03
N PRO A 10 -19.56 10.09 -2.75
CA PRO A 10 -18.27 10.73 -2.53
C PRO A 10 -18.21 11.26 -1.09
N PRO A 11 -17.04 11.20 -0.42
CA PRO A 11 -16.90 11.76 0.91
C PRO A 11 -17.13 13.27 0.86
N LEU A 12 -17.96 13.77 1.77
CA LEU A 12 -18.20 15.20 1.95
C LEU A 12 -16.94 15.80 2.58
N ASP A 13 -16.48 16.94 2.06
CA ASP A 13 -15.27 17.66 2.49
C ASP A 13 -15.19 17.89 4.02
N GLY A 14 -16.34 17.85 4.72
CA GLY A 14 -16.43 17.98 6.17
C GLY A 14 -15.90 16.80 7.00
N GLN A 15 -15.85 15.57 6.45
CA GLN A 15 -15.30 14.42 7.20
C GLN A 15 -13.79 14.58 7.48
N GLN A 16 -13.07 15.17 6.53
CA GLN A 16 -11.64 15.46 6.66
C GLN A 16 -11.38 16.58 7.68
N ALA A 17 -12.27 17.58 7.76
CA ALA A 17 -12.20 18.66 8.74
C ALA A 17 -12.47 18.20 10.20
N LEU A 18 -13.15 17.06 10.39
CA LEU A 18 -13.39 16.46 11.70
C LEU A 18 -12.29 15.48 12.14
N GLY A 19 -11.21 15.33 11.35
CA GLY A 19 -10.13 14.38 11.63
C GLY A 19 -10.54 12.91 11.50
N VAL A 20 -11.68 12.61 10.85
CA VAL A 20 -12.17 11.24 10.65
C VAL A 20 -11.54 10.65 9.38
N PRO A 21 -10.76 9.56 9.47
CA PRO A 21 -10.18 8.90 8.30
C PRO A 21 -11.24 8.43 7.30
N VAL A 22 -11.07 8.81 6.03
CA VAL A 22 -11.93 8.34 4.92
C VAL A 22 -11.21 7.21 4.17
N HIS A 23 -11.72 5.99 4.31
CA HIS A 23 -11.12 4.82 3.68
C HIS A 23 -11.68 4.47 2.29
N GLY A 24 -12.79 5.08 1.86
CA GLY A 24 -13.42 4.75 0.58
C GLY A 24 -14.08 3.36 0.59
N ASN A 25 -14.34 2.81 -0.60
CA ASN A 25 -14.95 1.48 -0.76
C ASN A 25 -13.86 0.40 -0.93
N VAL A 26 -13.14 0.11 0.15
CA VAL A 26 -12.10 -0.93 0.22
C VAL A 26 -12.65 -2.10 1.02
N ASP A 27 -12.42 -3.32 0.54
CA ASP A 27 -12.86 -4.50 1.29
C ASP A 27 -12.10 -4.64 2.61
N PRO A 28 -12.71 -5.22 3.66
CA PRO A 28 -12.08 -5.29 4.98
C PRO A 28 -10.72 -5.99 5.01
N GLN A 29 -10.51 -7.02 4.17
CA GLN A 29 -9.25 -7.78 4.18
C GLN A 29 -8.10 -6.94 3.62
N THR A 30 -8.35 -6.23 2.51
CA THR A 30 -7.37 -5.28 1.94
C THR A 30 -7.09 -4.14 2.91
N LEU A 31 -8.14 -3.62 3.58
CA LEU A 31 -7.98 -2.53 4.54
C LEU A 31 -7.09 -2.93 5.73
N GLU A 32 -7.27 -4.14 6.27
CA GLU A 32 -6.42 -4.68 7.35
C GLU A 32 -4.97 -4.90 6.89
N LEU A 33 -4.76 -5.38 5.66
CA LEU A 33 -3.42 -5.53 5.10
C LEU A 33 -2.71 -4.19 4.94
N GLU A 34 -3.41 -3.16 4.43
CA GLU A 34 -2.88 -1.80 4.33
C GLU A 34 -2.53 -1.23 5.70
N ARG A 35 -3.42 -1.41 6.70
CA ARG A 35 -3.18 -0.99 8.08
C ARG A 35 -1.95 -1.67 8.67
N ALA A 36 -1.85 -2.99 8.54
CA ALA A 36 -0.72 -3.77 9.03
C ALA A 36 0.60 -3.34 8.37
N THR A 37 0.56 -3.02 7.08
CA THR A 37 1.74 -2.57 6.32
C THR A 37 2.21 -1.18 6.79
N LEU A 38 1.28 -0.26 7.05
CA LEU A 38 1.63 1.04 7.62
C LEU A 38 2.08 0.91 9.08
N ARG A 39 1.49 0.01 9.86
CA ARG A 39 1.91 -0.25 11.26
C ARG A 39 3.38 -0.64 11.33
N VAL A 40 3.83 -1.54 10.46
CA VAL A 40 5.26 -1.93 10.45
C VAL A 40 6.18 -0.81 9.99
N ALA A 41 5.75 0.05 9.04
CA ALA A 41 6.52 1.22 8.63
C ALA A 41 6.63 2.29 9.73
N VAL A 42 5.58 2.47 10.53
CA VAL A 42 5.59 3.41 11.66
C VAL A 42 6.41 2.85 12.83
N GLN A 43 6.22 1.57 13.20
CA GLN A 43 6.82 1.01 14.41
C GLN A 43 8.21 0.37 14.22
N ARG A 44 8.53 -0.10 13.00
CA ARG A 44 9.76 -0.84 12.68
C ARG A 44 10.31 -0.43 11.30
N PRO A 45 10.54 0.87 11.02
CA PRO A 45 10.96 1.35 9.69
C PRO A 45 12.27 0.70 9.23
N ALA A 46 13.24 0.51 10.12
CA ALA A 46 14.51 -0.15 9.78
C ALA A 46 14.33 -1.59 9.26
N LEU A 47 13.30 -2.32 9.71
CA LEU A 47 12.97 -3.66 9.22
C LEU A 47 12.15 -3.61 7.94
N ALA A 48 11.21 -2.67 7.83
CA ALA A 48 10.39 -2.48 6.64
C ALA A 48 11.25 -2.05 5.43
N GLY A 49 12.18 -1.13 5.68
CA GLY A 49 13.29 -0.77 4.81
C GLY A 49 12.88 -0.37 3.38
N PRO A 50 13.80 -0.58 2.42
CA PRO A 50 13.56 -0.26 1.01
C PRO A 50 12.36 -1.00 0.41
N THR A 51 12.07 -2.23 0.87
CA THR A 51 10.95 -3.02 0.36
C THR A 51 9.61 -2.31 0.59
N PHE A 52 9.44 -1.64 1.74
CA PHE A 52 8.28 -0.78 1.95
C PHE A 52 8.33 0.47 1.10
N ASP A 53 9.49 1.10 0.97
CA ASP A 53 9.65 2.34 0.19
C ASP A 53 9.37 2.13 -1.32
N ASP A 54 9.57 0.92 -1.83
CA ASP A 54 9.21 0.52 -3.19
C ASP A 54 7.69 0.44 -3.44
N LEU A 55 6.87 0.38 -2.38
CA LEU A 55 5.41 0.44 -2.54
C LEU A 55 5.00 1.86 -2.96
N ALA A 56 4.49 1.99 -4.18
CA ALA A 56 3.90 3.24 -4.63
C ALA A 56 2.65 3.61 -3.80
N PRO A 57 2.29 4.90 -3.67
CA PRO A 57 1.06 5.33 -2.99
C PRO A 57 -0.21 4.61 -3.49
N GLU A 58 -0.26 4.26 -4.78
CA GLU A 58 -1.36 3.54 -5.43
C GLU A 58 -1.47 2.07 -4.98
N ALA A 59 -0.49 1.55 -4.24
CA ALA A 59 -0.60 0.26 -3.56
C ALA A 59 -1.67 0.29 -2.45
N PHE A 60 -1.93 1.47 -1.89
CA PHE A 60 -2.96 1.71 -0.87
C PHE A 60 -4.23 2.21 -1.56
N LEU A 61 -5.29 1.40 -1.53
CA LEU A 61 -6.61 1.75 -2.06
C LEU A 61 -7.31 2.76 -1.15
N SER A 62 -7.10 2.67 0.16
CA SER A 62 -7.65 3.63 1.11
C SER A 62 -6.99 5.01 0.92
N PRO A 63 -7.78 6.08 0.66
CA PRO A 63 -7.24 7.43 0.54
C PRO A 63 -6.51 7.89 1.82
N ALA A 64 -7.07 7.57 2.99
CA ALA A 64 -6.46 7.89 4.27
C ALA A 64 -5.11 7.17 4.47
N TYR A 65 -5.02 5.88 4.13
CA TYR A 65 -3.75 5.15 4.24
C TYR A 65 -2.74 5.55 3.16
N ARG A 66 -3.20 5.93 1.98
CA ARG A 66 -2.34 6.54 0.96
C ARG A 66 -1.69 7.83 1.46
N ALA A 67 -2.45 8.70 2.11
CA ALA A 67 -1.92 9.94 2.69
C ALA A 67 -0.82 9.65 3.75
N VAL A 68 -0.99 8.59 4.55
CA VAL A 68 0.05 8.15 5.51
C VAL A 68 1.27 7.58 4.80
N ARG A 69 1.09 6.77 3.73
CA ARG A 69 2.21 6.29 2.92
C ARG A 69 3.02 7.43 2.31
N GLU A 70 2.35 8.45 1.79
CA GLU A 70 3.00 9.67 1.27
C GLU A 70 3.71 10.46 2.38
N THR A 71 3.12 10.52 3.57
CA THR A 71 3.74 11.11 4.78
C THR A 71 5.06 10.40 5.10
N VAL A 72 5.09 9.06 5.06
CA VAL A 72 6.33 8.27 5.26
C VAL A 72 7.40 8.64 4.22
N ALA A 73 7.03 8.76 2.94
CA ALA A 73 7.98 9.20 1.92
C ALA A 73 8.51 10.62 2.17
N LYS A 74 7.63 11.57 2.53
CA LYS A 74 8.01 12.97 2.82
C LYS A 74 8.93 13.09 4.02
N ALA A 75 8.80 12.20 5.01
CA ALA A 75 9.65 12.16 6.18
C ALA A 75 11.01 11.48 5.94
N GLY A 76 11.26 10.94 4.73
CA GLY A 76 12.56 10.36 4.35
C GLY A 76 12.54 8.85 4.03
N GLY A 77 11.39 8.19 4.15
CA GLY A 77 11.24 6.76 3.87
C GLY A 77 11.79 5.85 4.97
N CYS A 78 11.35 4.59 4.98
CA CYS A 78 11.73 3.60 6.00
C CYS A 78 13.22 3.23 5.96
N ALA A 79 13.82 3.18 4.77
CA ALA A 79 15.21 2.78 4.58
C ALA A 79 16.24 3.70 5.28
N THR A 80 15.84 4.93 5.63
CA THR A 80 16.74 5.92 6.24
C THR A 80 16.52 6.08 7.75
N GLN A 81 15.59 5.34 8.35
CA GLN A 81 15.06 5.64 9.68
C GLN A 81 15.24 4.47 10.66
N ALA A 82 15.77 4.78 11.85
CA ALA A 82 15.90 3.80 12.94
C ALA A 82 14.57 3.51 13.65
N GLY A 83 13.58 4.40 13.53
CA GLY A 83 12.30 4.32 14.23
C GLY A 83 12.30 5.05 15.57
N GLY A 84 11.36 4.69 16.45
CA GLY A 84 11.22 5.31 17.76
C GLY A 84 10.50 6.67 17.74
N HIS A 85 10.67 7.43 18.82
CA HIS A 85 9.95 8.68 19.05
C HIS A 85 10.19 9.73 17.95
N ASP A 86 11.46 10.00 17.62
CA ASP A 86 11.84 11.03 16.65
C ASP A 86 11.28 10.73 15.25
N TRP A 87 11.17 9.46 14.89
CA TRP A 87 10.53 9.04 13.64
C TRP A 87 9.04 9.37 13.63
N VAL A 88 8.33 9.06 14.72
CA VAL A 88 6.89 9.39 14.83
C VAL A 88 6.68 10.90 14.82
N GLU A 89 7.53 11.67 15.49
CA GLU A 89 7.48 13.13 15.47
C GLU A 89 7.70 13.69 14.06
N ALA A 90 8.69 13.17 13.32
CA ALA A 90 8.94 13.55 11.92
C ALA A 90 7.72 13.25 11.02
N LEU A 91 7.08 12.10 11.20
CA LEU A 91 5.85 11.75 10.47
C LEU A 91 4.72 12.73 10.78
N LEU A 92 4.50 13.06 12.06
CA LEU A 92 3.44 13.99 12.48
C LEU A 92 3.68 15.40 11.95
N ALA A 93 4.95 15.84 11.87
CA ALA A 93 5.33 17.16 11.38
C ALA A 93 5.01 17.36 9.89
N VAL A 94 5.10 16.30 9.07
CA VAL A 94 4.85 16.37 7.62
C VAL A 94 3.48 15.82 7.20
N ALA A 95 2.68 15.34 8.16
CA ALA A 95 1.33 14.84 7.91
C ALA A 95 0.42 15.96 7.35
N PRO A 96 -0.32 15.70 6.25
CA PRO A 96 -1.06 16.74 5.53
C PRO A 96 -2.25 17.31 6.31
N ASP A 97 -2.85 16.51 7.20
CA ASP A 97 -4.06 16.86 7.94
C ASP A 97 -4.16 16.10 9.28
N ASP A 98 -5.18 16.43 10.08
CA ASP A 98 -5.41 15.81 11.39
C ASP A 98 -5.80 14.34 11.28
N ALA A 99 -6.43 13.92 10.17
CA ALA A 99 -6.80 12.52 9.97
C ALA A 99 -5.53 11.66 9.79
N ALA A 100 -4.56 12.11 8.99
CA ALA A 100 -3.27 11.45 8.84
C ALA A 100 -2.49 11.42 10.15
N ARG A 101 -2.44 12.54 10.89
CA ARG A 101 -1.84 12.60 12.24
C ARG A 101 -2.47 11.58 13.18
N HIS A 102 -3.80 11.54 13.22
CA HIS A 102 -4.53 10.60 14.06
C HIS A 102 -4.17 9.14 13.72
N ILE A 103 -4.14 8.78 12.44
CA ILE A 103 -3.76 7.43 12.01
C ILE A 103 -2.33 7.10 12.43
N VAL A 104 -1.37 8.00 12.22
CA VAL A 104 0.03 7.78 12.63
C VAL A 104 0.11 7.52 14.14
N THR A 105 -0.56 8.33 14.97
CA THR A 105 -0.59 8.12 16.43
C THR A 105 -1.22 6.78 16.80
N GLN A 106 -2.31 6.38 16.16
CA GLN A 106 -2.93 5.06 16.39
C GLN A 106 -1.98 3.91 16.02
N LEU A 107 -1.36 3.99 14.84
CA LEU A 107 -0.43 2.98 14.35
C LEU A 107 0.83 2.89 15.21
N ALA A 108 1.28 3.99 15.83
CA ALA A 108 2.46 3.98 16.67
C ALA A 108 2.31 3.14 17.96
N VAL A 109 1.09 2.97 18.45
CA VAL A 109 0.80 2.29 19.74
C VAL A 109 0.02 0.99 19.60
N GLU A 110 -0.45 0.67 18.40
CA GLU A 110 -1.22 -0.53 18.14
C GLU A 110 -0.40 -1.80 18.37
N ALA A 111 -0.95 -2.77 19.10
CA ALA A 111 -0.24 -4.02 19.37
C ALA A 111 0.10 -4.78 18.08
N MET A 112 1.36 -5.18 17.93
CA MET A 112 1.75 -6.05 16.84
C MET A 112 1.29 -7.48 17.14
N PRO A 113 0.65 -8.19 16.19
CA PRO A 113 0.11 -9.53 16.41
C PRO A 113 1.19 -10.62 16.34
N VAL A 114 2.37 -10.35 16.91
CA VAL A 114 3.54 -11.23 16.88
C VAL A 114 4.48 -10.89 18.03
N ASP A 115 5.21 -11.88 18.53
CA ASP A 115 6.27 -11.68 19.51
C ASP A 115 7.53 -11.08 18.86
N GLU A 116 8.37 -10.42 19.65
CA GLU A 116 9.58 -9.72 19.16
C GLU A 116 10.51 -10.65 18.35
N ASN A 117 10.62 -11.92 18.74
CA ASN A 117 11.45 -12.91 18.05
C ASN A 117 11.00 -13.23 16.62
N ALA A 118 9.75 -12.90 16.26
CA ALA A 118 9.17 -13.16 14.94
C ALA A 118 8.78 -11.87 14.20
N VAL A 119 9.07 -10.68 14.77
CA VAL A 119 8.77 -9.38 14.17
C VAL A 119 9.38 -9.24 12.78
N GLN A 120 10.64 -9.62 12.58
CA GLN A 120 11.28 -9.49 11.26
C GLN A 120 10.53 -10.27 10.17
N ARG A 121 10.25 -11.55 10.42
CA ARG A 121 9.48 -12.39 9.47
C ARG A 121 8.07 -11.84 9.24
N TYR A 122 7.44 -11.30 10.27
CA TYR A 122 6.13 -10.68 10.16
C TYR A 122 6.15 -9.42 9.26
N VAL A 123 7.13 -8.54 9.46
CA VAL A 123 7.33 -7.33 8.65
C VAL A 123 7.52 -7.73 7.17
N ASP A 124 8.44 -8.64 6.89
CA ASP A 124 8.71 -9.12 5.54
C ASP A 124 7.46 -9.69 4.87
N SER A 125 6.72 -10.54 5.59
CA SER A 125 5.49 -11.17 5.12
C SER A 125 4.40 -10.15 4.76
N VAL A 126 4.14 -9.17 5.63
CA VAL A 126 3.08 -8.19 5.43
C VAL A 126 3.40 -7.25 4.27
N VAL A 127 4.64 -6.72 4.21
CA VAL A 127 5.06 -5.80 3.14
C VAL A 127 5.05 -6.53 1.78
N LEU A 128 5.57 -7.76 1.74
CA LEU A 128 5.59 -8.55 0.53
C LEU A 128 4.17 -8.92 0.07
N ARG A 129 3.28 -9.24 1.01
CA ARG A 129 1.89 -9.54 0.69
C ARG A 129 1.20 -8.34 0.04
N LEU A 130 1.44 -7.12 0.50
CA LEU A 130 0.87 -5.93 -0.14
C LEU A 130 1.43 -5.71 -1.56
N HIS A 131 2.73 -5.97 -1.77
CA HIS A 131 3.34 -5.97 -3.12
C HIS A 131 2.66 -6.96 -4.06
N GLU A 132 2.44 -8.20 -3.62
CA GLU A 132 1.77 -9.23 -4.44
C GLU A 132 0.37 -8.80 -4.86
N VAL A 133 -0.41 -8.25 -3.93
CA VAL A 133 -1.78 -7.79 -4.20
C VAL A 133 -1.74 -6.61 -5.17
N TRP A 134 -0.86 -5.63 -4.95
CA TRP A 134 -0.73 -4.47 -5.83
C TRP A 134 -0.33 -4.86 -7.26
N VAL A 135 0.71 -5.69 -7.41
CA VAL A 135 1.18 -6.21 -8.71
C VAL A 135 0.08 -7.00 -9.41
N SER A 136 -0.68 -7.81 -8.68
CA SER A 136 -1.81 -8.56 -9.25
C SER A 136 -2.90 -7.64 -9.80
N ARG A 137 -3.23 -6.54 -9.11
CA ARG A 137 -4.18 -5.53 -9.60
C ARG A 137 -3.66 -4.83 -10.87
N GLN A 138 -2.38 -4.47 -10.89
CA GLN A 138 -1.74 -3.85 -12.06
C GLN A 138 -1.78 -4.79 -13.28
N LEU A 139 -1.51 -6.08 -13.09
CA LEU A 139 -1.63 -7.10 -14.15
C LEU A 139 -3.05 -7.20 -14.70
N VAL A 140 -4.06 -7.21 -13.84
CA VAL A 140 -5.47 -7.26 -14.28
C VAL A 140 -5.82 -6.02 -15.09
N ALA A 141 -5.45 -4.83 -14.63
CA ALA A 141 -5.71 -3.57 -15.33
C ALA A 141 -5.02 -3.54 -16.70
N LEU A 142 -3.76 -3.99 -16.77
CA LEU A 142 -2.98 -4.01 -18.00
C LEU A 142 -3.51 -5.02 -19.02
N LYS A 143 -3.87 -6.24 -18.56
CA LYS A 143 -4.54 -7.25 -19.41
C LYS A 143 -5.86 -6.72 -19.97
N ALA A 144 -6.68 -6.08 -19.14
CA ALA A 144 -7.94 -5.48 -19.59
C ALA A 144 -7.74 -4.35 -20.61
N LYS A 145 -6.65 -3.58 -20.50
CA LYS A 145 -6.30 -2.53 -21.48
C LYS A 145 -5.81 -3.14 -22.79
N LEU A 146 -4.99 -4.18 -22.71
CA LEU A 146 -4.47 -4.91 -23.87
C LEU A 146 -5.59 -5.58 -24.66
N GLN A 147 -6.57 -6.21 -23.99
CA GLN A 147 -7.75 -6.80 -24.63
C GLN A 147 -8.62 -5.78 -25.40
N ARG A 148 -8.58 -4.50 -25.03
CA ARG A 148 -9.31 -3.42 -25.70
C ARG A 148 -8.49 -2.72 -26.80
N THR A 149 -7.21 -3.05 -26.93
CA THR A 149 -6.30 -2.44 -27.90
C THR A 149 -6.27 -3.30 -29.16
N ASP A 150 -6.62 -2.71 -30.31
CA ASP A 150 -6.56 -3.41 -31.59
C ASP A 150 -5.08 -3.60 -32.01
N PRO A 151 -4.59 -4.84 -32.11
CA PRO A 151 -3.19 -5.10 -32.41
C PRO A 151 -2.80 -4.76 -33.86
N SER A 152 -3.77 -4.61 -34.77
CA SER A 152 -3.54 -4.25 -36.18
C SER A 152 -3.57 -2.74 -36.42
N ALA A 153 -4.47 -2.04 -35.74
CA ALA A 153 -4.61 -0.59 -35.87
C ALA A 153 -3.68 0.20 -34.92
N GLN A 154 -3.29 -0.39 -33.79
CA GLN A 154 -2.52 0.27 -32.73
C GLN A 154 -1.27 -0.52 -32.32
N VAL A 155 -0.47 -0.92 -33.31
CA VAL A 155 0.71 -1.80 -33.13
C VAL A 155 1.68 -1.30 -32.06
N GLU A 156 2.06 -0.01 -32.09
CA GLU A 156 3.02 0.54 -31.14
C GLU A 156 2.50 0.54 -29.69
N VAL A 157 1.23 0.89 -29.51
CA VAL A 157 0.58 0.90 -28.19
C VAL A 157 0.47 -0.52 -27.67
N TYR A 158 0.05 -1.46 -28.51
CA TYR A 158 -0.03 -2.87 -28.16
C TYR A 158 1.33 -3.43 -27.71
N ASN A 159 2.39 -3.22 -28.49
CA ASN A 159 3.73 -3.72 -28.17
C ASN A 159 4.27 -3.15 -26.85
N ARG A 160 4.02 -1.87 -26.58
CA ARG A 160 4.39 -1.23 -25.31
C ARG A 160 3.67 -1.87 -24.13
N LEU A 161 2.35 -2.01 -24.19
CA LEU A 161 1.54 -2.61 -23.13
C LEU A 161 1.91 -4.09 -22.91
N PHE A 162 2.22 -4.81 -23.98
CA PHE A 162 2.69 -6.19 -23.89
C PHE A 162 4.06 -6.28 -23.20
N GLY A 163 4.99 -5.38 -23.52
CA GLY A 163 6.28 -5.27 -22.84
C GLY A 163 6.14 -4.97 -21.34
N GLU A 164 5.30 -4.01 -20.98
CA GLU A 164 4.96 -3.70 -19.58
C GLU A 164 4.37 -4.94 -18.87
N LEU A 165 3.51 -5.70 -19.55
CA LEU A 165 2.88 -6.90 -19.01
C LEU A 165 3.93 -7.96 -18.69
N MET A 166 4.84 -8.24 -19.62
CA MET A 166 5.89 -9.23 -19.42
C MET A 166 6.85 -8.84 -18.30
N ALA A 167 7.20 -7.55 -18.20
CA ALA A 167 8.04 -7.05 -17.12
C ALA A 167 7.37 -7.25 -15.75
N LEU A 168 6.08 -6.94 -15.65
CA LEU A 168 5.32 -7.08 -14.42
C LEU A 168 5.08 -8.56 -14.04
N GLU A 169 4.88 -9.44 -15.03
CA GLU A 169 4.78 -10.89 -14.79
C GLU A 169 6.11 -11.50 -14.30
N LYS A 170 7.24 -11.00 -14.80
CA LYS A 170 8.57 -11.35 -14.26
C LYS A 170 8.68 -10.89 -12.82
N HIS A 171 8.41 -9.62 -12.54
CA HIS A 171 8.48 -9.07 -11.18
C HIS A 171 7.60 -9.85 -10.18
N ARG A 172 6.39 -10.25 -10.58
CA ARG A 172 5.51 -11.10 -9.75
C ARG A 172 6.14 -12.45 -9.41
N ARG A 173 6.84 -13.09 -10.35
CA ARG A 173 7.56 -14.35 -10.07
C ARG A 173 8.67 -14.13 -9.06
N ASP A 174 9.47 -13.08 -9.25
CA ASP A 174 10.58 -12.73 -8.34
C ASP A 174 10.07 -12.38 -6.92
N LEU A 175 8.90 -11.74 -6.79
CA LEU A 175 8.23 -11.53 -5.50
C LEU A 175 7.82 -12.84 -4.85
N ARG A 176 7.22 -13.75 -5.62
CA ARG A 176 6.77 -15.06 -5.10
C ARG A 176 7.93 -15.93 -4.64
N GLU A 177 9.05 -15.93 -5.38
CA GLU A 177 10.26 -16.66 -4.99
C GLU A 177 10.85 -16.14 -3.67
N ARG A 178 10.89 -14.81 -3.50
CA ARG A 178 11.28 -14.19 -2.22
C ARG A 178 10.34 -14.55 -1.08
N GLY A 179 9.04 -14.59 -1.33
CA GLY A 179 8.04 -14.95 -0.31
C GLY A 179 8.10 -16.40 0.13
N ILE A 180 8.39 -17.31 -0.79
CA ILE A 180 8.62 -18.72 -0.47
C ILE A 180 9.90 -18.88 0.37
N GLY A 181 10.95 -18.11 0.08
CA GLY A 181 12.19 -18.10 0.86
C GLY A 181 12.04 -17.50 2.27
N ALA A 182 11.14 -16.54 2.47
CA ALA A 182 10.87 -15.92 3.77
C ALA A 182 9.93 -16.75 4.67
N ALA A 183 9.15 -17.65 4.09
CA ALA A 183 8.26 -18.58 4.79
C ALA A 183 8.93 -19.89 5.22
N GLY A 184 10.18 -20.13 4.79
CA GLY A 184 10.99 -21.31 5.11
C GLY A 184 11.87 -21.16 6.35
#